data_AF-A0A6L9FL99-F1
#
_entry.id   AF-A0A6L9FL99-F1
#
_cell.length_a   1.000
_cell.length_b   1.000
_cell.length_c   1.000
_cell.angle_alpha   90.00
_cell.angle_beta   90.00
_cell.angle_gamma   90.00
#
_symmetry.space_group_name_H-M   'P 1'
#
loop_
_entity.id
_entity.type
_entity.pdbx_description
1 polymer ?
#
loop_
_entity_poly.entity_id
_entity_poly.type
_entity_poly.pdbx_seq_one_letter_code
_entity_poly.pdbx_strand_id
1 'polypeptide(L)'
;AKVREYLEAARTKDSNVSDFEFIESEIDQVIEHFVTNQAYANNKYTAFDALKKNAGIVSIKLSGICPGASCEEGGLDPYKKIGVPVPVGDRGPSCPQCRFWITGPMFLLGQVVEGNQLIRKIKKKVIAIDKIRESIIDAEDNGNTQLYNKLSGREDRELRILSNMLTEWSERMKFYEASVRKLDAWIAYKDKNHEENSSLPISMFSKSTEEEIRYGFSQSSNLELTHFLSTVSEFLPEFIDSDDTSVPDLEQAIARFMAMNNLGDIMFKLNDEQRLQATNLMTDALISNVGAECAENLLNGDVALSEFPELSRQVIELVSKSEEKIFRLDANTFESIGSN
;
A
#
# COMPACT_ATOMS: atom_id res chain seq x y z
N ALA A 1 15.88 -1.62 -0.26
CA ALA A 1 16.93 -1.81 0.77
C ALA A 1 16.47 -1.32 2.15
N LYS A 2 16.34 0.00 2.38
CA LYS A 2 16.00 0.55 3.72
C LYS A 2 14.66 0.04 4.30
N VAL A 3 13.58 0.03 3.52
CA VAL A 3 12.23 -0.35 4.00
C VAL A 3 12.19 -1.81 4.49
N ARG A 4 12.83 -2.72 3.75
CA ARG A 4 12.92 -4.14 4.11
C ARG A 4 13.70 -4.33 5.42
N GLU A 5 14.86 -3.67 5.55
CA GLU A 5 15.66 -3.71 6.79
C GLU A 5 14.85 -3.21 8.01
N TYR A 6 14.06 -2.14 7.86
CA TYR A 6 13.17 -1.69 8.93
C TYR A 6 12.07 -2.70 9.28
N LEU A 7 11.45 -3.32 8.29
CA LEU A 7 10.37 -4.30 8.50
C LEU A 7 10.91 -5.58 9.14
N GLU A 8 12.10 -6.04 8.74
CA GLU A 8 12.79 -7.18 9.37
C GLU A 8 13.21 -6.86 10.81
N ALA A 9 13.71 -5.64 11.06
CA ALA A 9 14.04 -5.16 12.41
C ALA A 9 12.80 -4.98 13.30
N ALA A 10 11.65 -4.61 12.74
CA ALA A 10 10.38 -4.53 13.46
C ALA A 10 9.87 -5.94 13.81
N ARG A 11 9.88 -6.87 12.85
CA ARG A 11 9.42 -8.26 13.04
C ARG A 11 10.22 -9.01 14.10
N THR A 12 11.53 -8.76 14.19
CA THR A 12 12.40 -9.38 15.21
C THR A 12 12.20 -8.82 16.61
N LYS A 13 11.66 -7.59 16.74
CA LYS A 13 11.31 -6.98 18.02
C LYS A 13 9.88 -7.32 18.50
N ASP A 14 8.97 -7.67 17.59
CA ASP A 14 7.51 -7.81 17.85
C ASP A 14 6.98 -9.26 17.86
N SER A 15 7.75 -10.24 18.36
CA SER A 15 7.25 -11.62 18.50
C SER A 15 6.16 -11.82 19.57
N ASN A 16 5.62 -10.75 20.16
CA ASN A 16 4.64 -10.76 21.26
C ASN A 16 3.42 -9.85 21.00
N VAL A 17 3.00 -9.63 19.75
CA VAL A 17 1.79 -8.85 19.47
C VAL A 17 0.56 -9.76 19.59
N SER A 18 0.06 -9.90 20.81
CA SER A 18 -1.30 -10.39 21.07
C SER A 18 -2.28 -9.22 20.94
N ASP A 19 -3.33 -9.45 20.15
CA ASP A 19 -4.63 -8.78 20.08
C ASP A 19 -4.77 -7.36 20.70
N PHE A 20 -5.11 -6.39 19.84
CA PHE A 20 -5.55 -5.06 20.22
C PHE A 20 -6.88 -5.13 21.02
N GLU A 21 -6.80 -5.27 22.35
CA GLU A 21 -7.95 -5.02 23.22
C GLU A 21 -8.01 -3.54 23.59
N PHE A 22 -8.90 -2.80 22.94
CA PHE A 22 -9.21 -1.41 23.28
C PHE A 22 -10.09 -1.37 24.53
N ILE A 23 -9.61 -0.79 25.62
CA ILE A 23 -10.44 -0.45 26.78
C ILE A 23 -10.96 0.99 26.58
N GLU A 24 -12.28 1.22 26.67
CA GLU A 24 -12.90 2.55 26.52
C GLU A 24 -12.22 3.65 27.37
N SER A 25 -11.65 3.29 28.53
CA SER A 25 -10.91 4.20 29.41
C SER A 25 -9.61 4.75 28.82
N GLU A 26 -9.01 4.06 27.84
CA GLU A 26 -7.78 4.48 27.18
C GLU A 26 -8.04 5.48 26.06
N ILE A 27 -9.24 5.45 25.46
CA ILE A 27 -9.62 6.37 24.38
C ILE A 27 -9.62 7.81 24.90
N ASP A 28 -10.22 8.08 26.06
CA ASP A 28 -10.27 9.43 26.61
C ASP A 28 -8.87 10.02 26.91
N GLN A 29 -7.87 9.17 27.17
CA GLN A 29 -6.48 9.60 27.37
C GLN A 29 -5.73 9.88 26.06
N VAL A 30 -6.11 9.22 24.97
CA VAL A 30 -5.44 9.32 23.67
C VAL A 30 -6.21 10.19 22.66
N ILE A 31 -7.43 10.64 23.02
CA ILE A 31 -8.32 11.45 22.18
C ILE A 31 -7.62 12.67 21.57
N GLU A 32 -6.76 13.33 22.34
CA GLU A 32 -6.03 14.52 21.89
C GLU A 32 -5.06 14.24 20.72
N HIS A 33 -4.60 13.00 20.58
CA HIS A 33 -3.72 12.55 19.49
C HIS A 33 -4.50 12.06 18.27
N PHE A 34 -5.80 11.78 18.39
CA PHE A 34 -6.64 11.42 17.25
C PHE A 34 -6.93 12.60 16.32
N VAL A 35 -7.17 12.28 15.06
CA VAL A 35 -7.46 13.18 13.96
C VAL A 35 -8.81 12.78 13.39
N THR A 36 -9.68 13.76 13.24
CA THR A 36 -11.00 13.64 12.60
C THR A 36 -11.06 14.57 11.39
N ASN A 37 -12.08 14.40 10.55
CA ASN A 37 -12.20 15.22 9.36
C ASN A 37 -12.49 16.69 9.76
N GLN A 38 -11.52 17.58 9.49
CA GLN A 38 -11.57 19.00 9.87
C GLN A 38 -12.73 19.77 9.23
N ALA A 39 -13.26 19.30 8.11
CA ALA A 39 -14.41 19.93 7.47
C ALA A 39 -15.66 19.94 8.38
N TYR A 40 -15.67 19.13 9.44
CA TYR A 40 -16.78 18.96 10.37
C TYR A 40 -16.51 19.51 11.79
N ALA A 41 -15.41 20.21 12.01
CA ALA A 41 -14.97 20.64 13.35
C ALA A 41 -15.98 21.50 14.14
N ASN A 42 -16.87 22.22 13.44
CA ASN A 42 -17.85 23.13 14.06
C ASN A 42 -19.22 22.47 14.34
N ASN A 43 -19.36 21.16 14.16
CA ASN A 43 -20.66 20.48 14.20
C ASN A 43 -20.96 19.84 15.56
N LYS A 44 -22.25 19.78 15.91
CA LYS A 44 -22.76 19.30 17.20
C LYS A 44 -22.70 17.79 17.42
N TYR A 45 -22.40 16.99 16.39
CA TYR A 45 -22.25 15.54 16.50
C TYR A 45 -20.97 15.13 15.78
N THR A 46 -19.96 14.80 16.58
CA THR A 46 -18.60 14.52 16.15
C THR A 46 -18.32 13.01 16.09
N ALA A 47 -17.15 12.65 15.55
CA ALA A 47 -16.68 11.26 15.54
C ALA A 47 -16.57 10.66 16.95
N PHE A 48 -16.19 11.46 17.95
CA PHE A 48 -16.07 11.00 19.34
C PHE A 48 -17.44 10.79 20.00
N ASP A 49 -18.44 11.61 19.65
CA ASP A 49 -19.82 11.39 20.10
C ASP A 49 -20.38 10.08 19.54
N ALA A 50 -20.08 9.79 18.27
CA ALA A 50 -20.44 8.52 17.64
C ALA A 50 -19.73 7.34 18.29
N LEU A 51 -18.46 7.50 18.66
CA LEU A 51 -17.67 6.46 19.34
C LEU A 51 -18.27 6.10 20.71
N LYS A 52 -18.67 7.11 21.50
CA LYS A 52 -19.32 6.91 22.81
C LYS A 52 -20.72 6.31 22.69
N LYS A 53 -21.46 6.64 21.63
CA LYS A 53 -22.84 6.16 21.42
C LYS A 53 -22.90 4.73 20.87
N ASN A 54 -21.94 4.35 20.04
CA ASN A 54 -21.96 3.11 19.26
C ASN A 54 -20.85 2.12 19.67
N ALA A 55 -20.40 2.15 20.93
CA ALA A 55 -19.28 1.36 21.44
C ALA A 55 -19.30 -0.13 21.05
N GLY A 56 -20.49 -0.74 20.91
CA GLY A 56 -20.64 -2.15 20.49
C GLY A 56 -20.53 -2.44 18.98
N ILE A 57 -20.37 -1.44 18.12
CA ILE A 57 -20.33 -1.58 16.63
C ILE A 57 -19.07 -0.90 16.05
N VAL A 58 -18.08 -0.62 16.90
CA VAL A 58 -16.82 0.01 16.47
C VAL A 58 -16.03 -0.99 15.65
N SER A 59 -15.61 -0.58 14.45
CA SER A 59 -14.72 -1.34 13.59
C SER A 59 -13.37 -0.63 13.53
N ILE A 60 -12.33 -1.31 14.01
CA ILE A 60 -10.95 -0.85 13.91
C ILE A 60 -10.36 -1.40 12.62
N LYS A 61 -9.83 -0.51 11.80
CA LYS A 61 -9.06 -0.83 10.59
C LYS A 61 -7.62 -0.37 10.78
N LEU A 62 -6.76 -0.87 9.91
CA LEU A 62 -5.33 -0.55 9.93
C LEU A 62 -5.02 0.93 9.67
N SER A 63 -5.92 1.64 8.97
CA SER A 63 -5.81 3.07 8.67
C SER A 63 -6.62 3.98 9.61
N GLY A 64 -7.39 3.43 10.54
CA GLY A 64 -8.23 4.21 11.46
C GLY A 64 -9.44 3.46 12.00
N ILE A 65 -10.29 4.19 12.72
CA ILE A 65 -11.44 3.68 13.47
C ILE A 65 -12.72 4.19 12.84
N CYS A 66 -13.65 3.27 12.61
CA CYS A 66 -15.04 3.54 12.27
C CYS A 66 -15.92 3.33 13.50
N PRO A 67 -16.50 4.40 14.09
CA PRO A 67 -17.42 4.30 15.22
C PRO A 67 -18.75 3.56 14.94
N GLY A 68 -19.10 3.36 13.67
CA GLY A 68 -20.33 2.69 13.26
C GLY A 68 -20.69 3.00 11.81
N ALA A 69 -21.40 2.08 11.16
CA ALA A 69 -21.74 2.12 9.73
C ALA A 69 -22.82 3.17 9.35
N SER A 70 -22.81 4.35 9.98
CA SER A 70 -23.71 5.48 9.66
C SER A 70 -23.28 6.24 8.40
N CYS A 71 -22.92 5.50 7.35
CA CYS A 71 -22.44 6.07 6.08
C CYS A 71 -23.51 6.90 5.37
N GLU A 72 -24.80 6.71 5.67
CA GLU A 72 -25.92 7.44 5.05
C GLU A 72 -25.98 8.92 5.43
N GLU A 73 -25.36 9.31 6.55
CA GLU A 73 -25.38 10.70 7.06
C GLU A 73 -23.97 11.27 7.29
N GLY A 74 -22.94 10.48 6.98
CA GLY A 74 -21.56 10.80 7.30
C GLY A 74 -20.88 11.78 6.32
N GLY A 75 -21.50 12.07 5.18
CA GLY A 75 -20.90 12.87 4.10
C GLY A 75 -21.26 14.36 4.14
N LEU A 76 -20.61 15.10 3.23
CA LEU A 76 -20.91 16.49 2.89
C LEU A 76 -21.40 16.58 1.45
N ASP A 77 -22.49 17.32 1.26
CA ASP A 77 -22.92 17.79 -0.05
C ASP A 77 -21.92 18.84 -0.58
N PRO A 78 -21.75 19.03 -1.90
CA PRO A 78 -21.08 20.20 -2.49
C PRO A 78 -21.39 21.56 -1.84
N TYR A 79 -22.60 21.73 -1.29
CA TYR A 79 -23.00 22.94 -0.54
C TYR A 79 -22.65 22.92 0.95
N LYS A 80 -21.78 22.00 1.39
CA LYS A 80 -21.39 21.74 2.78
C LYS A 80 -22.57 21.42 3.70
N LYS A 81 -23.66 20.89 3.15
CA LYS A 81 -24.78 20.38 3.94
C LYS A 81 -24.43 19.00 4.49
N ILE A 82 -24.76 18.80 5.76
CA ILE A 82 -24.52 17.58 6.52
C ILE A 82 -25.71 16.63 6.34
N GLY A 83 -25.50 15.33 6.56
CA GLY A 83 -26.58 14.34 6.55
C GLY A 83 -26.83 13.78 5.17
N VAL A 84 -25.82 13.82 4.29
CA VAL A 84 -25.85 13.11 3.01
C VAL A 84 -25.01 11.83 3.11
N PRO A 85 -25.29 10.85 2.24
CA PRO A 85 -24.48 9.66 2.15
C PRO A 85 -23.02 9.99 1.84
N VAL A 86 -22.10 9.29 2.50
CA VAL A 86 -20.68 9.32 2.17
C VAL A 86 -20.52 8.85 0.73
N PRO A 87 -19.78 9.59 -0.12
CA PRO A 87 -19.56 9.18 -1.49
C PRO A 87 -18.91 7.79 -1.55
N VAL A 88 -19.32 7.01 -2.55
CA VAL A 88 -18.78 5.67 -2.77
C VAL A 88 -17.53 5.77 -3.64
N GLY A 89 -16.40 5.37 -3.06
CA GLY A 89 -15.13 5.16 -3.74
C GLY A 89 -15.00 3.75 -4.29
N ASP A 90 -13.78 3.38 -4.66
CA ASP A 90 -13.44 2.08 -5.26
C ASP A 90 -13.74 0.90 -4.31
N ARG A 91 -13.53 1.09 -3.00
CA ARG A 91 -13.66 0.05 -1.96
C ARG A 91 -14.96 0.14 -1.16
N GLY A 92 -15.96 0.88 -1.63
CA GLY A 92 -17.18 1.20 -0.88
C GLY A 92 -17.19 2.65 -0.35
N PRO A 93 -17.87 2.95 0.77
CA PRO A 93 -17.95 4.31 1.30
C PRO A 93 -16.56 4.90 1.58
N SER A 94 -16.32 6.10 1.07
CA SER A 94 -15.05 6.83 1.24
C SER A 94 -14.89 7.30 2.68
N CYS A 95 -14.30 6.44 3.52
CA CYS A 95 -14.06 6.71 4.94
C CYS A 95 -13.35 8.06 5.19
N PRO A 96 -12.37 8.50 4.38
CA PRO A 96 -11.74 9.81 4.53
C PRO A 96 -12.72 11.00 4.36
N GLN A 97 -13.81 10.83 3.63
CA GLN A 97 -14.84 11.86 3.46
C GLN A 97 -15.90 11.83 4.58
N CYS A 98 -15.87 10.79 5.42
CA CYS A 98 -16.82 10.59 6.50
C CYS A 98 -16.47 11.46 7.71
N ARG A 99 -17.47 12.14 8.27
CA ARG A 99 -17.35 12.93 9.52
C ARG A 99 -17.01 12.08 10.74
N PHE A 100 -17.32 10.78 10.69
CA PHE A 100 -17.14 9.85 11.80
C PHE A 100 -15.79 9.14 11.78
N TRP A 101 -15.03 9.25 10.69
CA TRP A 101 -13.76 8.56 10.60
C TRP A 101 -12.74 9.18 11.56
N ILE A 102 -12.11 8.33 12.36
CA ILE A 102 -11.07 8.71 13.31
C ILE A 102 -9.78 8.04 12.87
N THR A 103 -8.68 8.76 12.90
CA THR A 103 -7.36 8.21 12.62
C THR A 103 -6.31 8.96 13.44
N GLY A 104 -5.01 8.75 13.22
CA GLY A 104 -3.99 9.45 13.99
C GLY A 104 -2.57 8.92 13.73
N PRO A 105 -1.59 9.39 14.52
CA PRO A 105 -0.19 8.96 14.45
C PRO A 105 -0.02 7.44 14.51
N MET A 106 -0.82 6.76 15.33
CA MET A 106 -0.76 5.30 15.48
C MET A 106 -1.16 4.51 14.23
N PHE A 107 -1.93 5.11 13.32
CA PHE A 107 -2.39 4.49 12.07
C PHE A 107 -1.56 4.92 10.85
N LEU A 108 -0.45 5.64 11.04
CA LEU A 108 0.32 6.23 9.93
C LEU A 108 0.76 5.18 8.90
N LEU A 109 1.18 3.99 9.33
CA LEU A 109 1.56 2.92 8.41
C LEU A 109 0.39 2.51 7.52
N GLY A 110 -0.79 2.27 8.11
CA GLY A 110 -1.98 1.91 7.35
C GLY A 110 -2.47 3.02 6.42
N GLN A 111 -2.34 4.28 6.86
CA GLN A 111 -2.62 5.44 5.99
C GLN A 111 -1.69 5.49 4.76
N VAL A 112 -0.40 5.24 4.95
CA VAL A 112 0.59 5.22 3.86
C VAL A 112 0.29 4.09 2.90
N VAL A 113 0.07 2.87 3.41
CA VAL A 113 -0.19 1.70 2.55
C VAL A 113 -1.50 1.88 1.78
N GLU A 114 -2.60 2.29 2.41
CA GLU A 114 -3.85 2.53 1.70
C GLU A 114 -3.74 3.69 0.68
N GLY A 115 -3.01 4.76 1.01
CA GLY A 115 -2.75 5.87 0.10
C GLY A 115 -1.96 5.43 -1.15
N ASN A 116 -0.93 4.61 -0.95
CA ASN A 116 -0.07 4.07 -2.01
C ASN A 116 -0.81 3.07 -2.90
N GLN A 117 -1.67 2.22 -2.33
CA GLN A 117 -2.53 1.34 -3.12
C GLN A 117 -3.53 2.16 -3.96
N LEU A 118 -4.16 3.18 -3.38
CA LEU A 118 -5.15 4.00 -4.09
C LEU A 118 -4.52 4.78 -5.25
N ILE A 119 -3.35 5.41 -5.05
CA ILE A 119 -2.68 6.15 -6.13
C ILE A 119 -2.23 5.23 -7.26
N ARG A 120 -1.85 3.99 -6.95
CA ARG A 120 -1.54 2.97 -7.96
C ARG A 120 -2.78 2.59 -8.78
N LYS A 121 -3.93 2.37 -8.12
CA LYS A 121 -5.21 2.11 -8.80
C LYS A 121 -5.64 3.29 -9.68
N ILE A 122 -5.47 4.53 -9.19
CA ILE A 122 -5.69 5.76 -9.97
C ILE A 122 -4.83 5.76 -11.24
N LYS A 123 -3.53 5.48 -11.12
CA LYS A 123 -2.62 5.43 -12.28
C LYS A 123 -3.05 4.38 -13.30
N LYS A 124 -3.40 3.16 -12.86
CA LYS A 124 -3.93 2.11 -13.76
C LYS A 124 -5.22 2.55 -14.47
N LYS A 125 -6.10 3.27 -13.76
CA LYS A 125 -7.35 3.79 -14.33
C LYS A 125 -7.10 4.88 -15.37
N VAL A 126 -6.14 5.77 -15.15
CA VAL A 126 -5.74 6.78 -16.16
C VAL A 126 -5.28 6.11 -17.45
N ILE A 127 -4.38 5.12 -17.36
CA ILE A 127 -3.91 4.35 -18.52
C ILE A 127 -5.09 3.66 -19.23
N ALA A 128 -6.05 3.11 -18.48
CA ALA A 128 -7.23 2.48 -19.07
C ALA A 128 -8.15 3.48 -19.79
N ILE A 129 -8.27 4.71 -19.28
CA ILE A 129 -9.03 5.79 -19.91
C ILE A 129 -8.33 6.23 -21.20
N ASP A 130 -7.00 6.36 -21.20
CA ASP A 130 -6.26 6.73 -22.41
C ASP A 130 -6.43 5.69 -23.53
N LYS A 131 -6.44 4.38 -23.21
CA LYS A 131 -6.79 3.33 -24.18
C LYS A 131 -8.22 3.44 -24.72
N ILE A 132 -9.17 3.87 -23.89
CA ILE A 132 -10.54 4.12 -24.33
C ILE A 132 -10.56 5.30 -25.30
N ARG A 133 -9.79 6.37 -25.03
CA ARG A 133 -9.67 7.54 -25.91
C ARG A 133 -9.06 7.19 -27.26
N GLU A 134 -8.01 6.38 -27.29
CA GLU A 134 -7.44 5.85 -28.54
C GLU A 134 -8.52 5.10 -29.35
N SER A 135 -9.31 4.25 -28.68
CA SER A 135 -10.41 3.52 -29.33
C SER A 135 -11.54 4.44 -29.81
N ILE A 136 -11.75 5.59 -29.17
CA ILE A 136 -12.73 6.61 -29.60
C ILE A 136 -12.25 7.26 -30.91
N ILE A 137 -10.96 7.65 -30.97
CA ILE A 137 -10.34 8.22 -32.16
C ILE A 137 -10.45 7.23 -33.33
N ASP A 138 -10.09 5.96 -33.10
CA ASP A 138 -10.23 4.91 -34.11
C ASP A 138 -11.69 4.75 -34.60
N ALA A 139 -12.67 4.83 -33.68
CA ALA A 139 -14.08 4.72 -34.04
C ALA A 139 -14.57 5.92 -34.87
N GLU A 140 -14.05 7.12 -34.59
CA GLU A 140 -14.33 8.35 -35.32
C GLU A 140 -13.73 8.30 -36.73
N ASP A 141 -12.46 7.90 -36.85
CA ASP A 141 -11.76 7.74 -38.13
C ASP A 141 -12.44 6.71 -39.05
N ASN A 142 -12.98 5.64 -38.45
CA ASN A 142 -13.74 4.62 -39.17
C ASN A 142 -15.21 5.02 -39.45
N GLY A 143 -15.65 6.21 -39.03
CA GLY A 143 -17.02 6.70 -39.22
C GLY A 143 -18.09 5.91 -38.45
N ASN A 144 -17.71 5.14 -37.42
CA ASN A 144 -18.62 4.29 -36.65
C ASN A 144 -19.24 5.06 -35.47
N THR A 145 -20.30 5.81 -35.75
CA THR A 145 -21.01 6.64 -34.77
C THR A 145 -21.59 5.83 -33.58
N GLN A 146 -21.98 4.58 -33.78
CA GLN A 146 -22.52 3.75 -32.69
C GLN A 146 -21.43 3.37 -31.68
N LEU A 147 -20.26 2.98 -32.18
CA LEU A 147 -19.12 2.62 -31.34
C LEU A 147 -18.57 3.86 -30.61
N TYR A 148 -18.49 5.00 -31.30
CA TYR A 148 -18.14 6.29 -30.70
C TYR A 148 -19.01 6.62 -29.49
N ASN A 149 -20.34 6.63 -29.65
CA ASN A 149 -21.27 6.98 -28.57
C ASN A 149 -21.15 6.03 -27.37
N LYS A 150 -20.94 4.74 -27.63
CA LYS A 150 -20.75 3.74 -26.57
C LYS A 150 -19.45 3.96 -25.80
N LEU A 151 -18.35 4.23 -26.49
CA LEU A 151 -17.05 4.46 -25.88
C LEU A 151 -16.99 5.79 -25.13
N SER A 152 -17.57 6.85 -25.69
CA SER A 152 -17.68 8.16 -25.03
C SER A 152 -18.49 8.07 -23.73
N GLY A 153 -19.64 7.39 -23.74
CA GLY A 153 -20.41 7.15 -22.51
C GLY A 153 -19.66 6.30 -21.46
N ARG A 154 -18.77 5.41 -21.92
CA ARG A 154 -17.88 4.64 -21.03
C ARG A 154 -16.78 5.54 -20.44
N GLU A 155 -16.14 6.39 -21.25
CA GLU A 155 -15.15 7.36 -20.80
C GLU A 155 -15.73 8.26 -19.71
N ASP A 156 -16.90 8.85 -19.94
CA ASP A 156 -17.59 9.71 -18.98
C ASP A 156 -17.83 9.03 -17.63
N ARG A 157 -18.20 7.74 -17.66
CA ARG A 157 -18.37 6.94 -16.45
C ARG A 157 -17.04 6.75 -15.72
N GLU A 158 -15.99 6.37 -16.44
CA GLU A 158 -14.67 6.15 -15.85
C GLU A 158 -14.07 7.44 -15.29
N LEU A 159 -14.28 8.59 -15.95
CA LEU A 159 -13.85 9.90 -15.46
C LEU A 159 -14.54 10.29 -14.15
N ARG A 160 -15.84 10.00 -14.00
CA ARG A 160 -16.55 10.22 -12.72
C ARG A 160 -15.97 9.36 -11.60
N ILE A 161 -15.67 8.09 -11.88
CA ILE A 161 -15.04 7.20 -10.90
C ILE A 161 -13.65 7.72 -10.53
N LEU A 162 -12.84 8.09 -11.53
CA LEU A 162 -11.52 8.67 -11.33
C LEU A 162 -11.57 9.93 -10.44
N SER A 163 -12.53 10.82 -10.69
CA SER A 163 -12.76 12.02 -9.88
C SER A 163 -13.04 11.67 -8.41
N ASN A 164 -13.86 10.66 -8.16
CA ASN A 164 -14.15 10.21 -6.78
C ASN A 164 -12.88 9.63 -6.12
N MET A 165 -12.11 8.81 -6.83
CA MET A 165 -10.85 8.23 -6.31
C MET A 165 -9.82 9.30 -5.99
N LEU A 166 -9.67 10.32 -6.85
CA LEU A 166 -8.78 11.45 -6.61
C LEU A 166 -9.22 12.27 -5.39
N THR A 167 -10.53 12.45 -5.23
CA THR A 167 -11.07 13.16 -4.07
C THR A 167 -10.79 12.38 -2.79
N GLU A 168 -11.06 11.06 -2.78
CA GLU A 168 -10.72 10.19 -1.65
C GLU A 168 -9.23 10.27 -1.32
N TRP A 169 -8.36 10.16 -2.31
CA TRP A 169 -6.91 10.24 -2.13
C TRP A 169 -6.51 11.59 -1.51
N SER A 170 -7.08 12.70 -2.00
CA SER A 170 -6.78 14.04 -1.46
C SER A 170 -7.18 14.19 0.01
N GLU A 171 -8.32 13.64 0.43
CA GLU A 171 -8.77 13.68 1.82
C GLU A 171 -7.91 12.76 2.71
N ARG A 172 -7.43 11.62 2.19
CA ARG A 172 -6.43 10.78 2.88
C ARG A 172 -5.14 11.54 3.12
N MET A 173 -4.67 12.31 2.15
CA MET A 173 -3.45 13.11 2.31
C MET A 173 -3.60 14.18 3.39
N LYS A 174 -4.79 14.80 3.52
CA LYS A 174 -5.06 15.74 4.63
C LYS A 174 -5.02 15.04 5.98
N PHE A 175 -5.56 13.82 6.08
CA PHE A 175 -5.46 13.02 7.29
C PHE A 175 -4.02 12.64 7.62
N TYR A 176 -3.25 12.25 6.60
CA TYR A 176 -1.83 11.93 6.75
C TYR A 176 -1.05 13.13 7.27
N GLU A 177 -1.20 14.31 6.66
CA GLU A 177 -0.54 15.53 7.12
C GLU A 177 -0.93 15.90 8.55
N ALA A 178 -2.21 15.76 8.91
CA ALA A 178 -2.69 16.04 10.26
C ALA A 178 -2.19 15.01 11.29
N SER A 179 -2.10 13.73 10.94
CA SER A 179 -1.51 12.69 11.79
C SER A 179 -0.04 12.94 12.01
N VAL A 180 0.69 13.28 10.96
CA VAL A 180 2.10 13.62 11.01
C VAL A 180 2.36 14.82 11.91
N ARG A 181 1.56 15.89 11.83
CA ARG A 181 1.69 17.06 12.72
C ARG A 181 1.52 16.72 14.20
N LYS A 182 0.83 15.62 14.53
CA LYS A 182 0.63 15.15 15.89
C LYS A 182 1.65 14.08 16.32
N LEU A 183 2.56 13.68 15.43
CA LEU A 183 3.50 12.59 15.67
C LEU A 183 4.47 12.89 16.81
N ASP A 184 5.09 14.07 16.84
CA ASP A 184 6.06 14.44 17.89
C ASP A 184 5.40 14.43 19.28
N ALA A 185 4.19 14.97 19.37
CA ALA A 185 3.41 14.96 20.60
C ALA A 185 3.04 13.54 21.03
N TRP A 186 2.71 12.67 20.09
CA TRP A 186 2.43 11.25 20.34
C TRP A 186 3.66 10.48 20.82
N ILE A 187 4.83 10.71 20.21
CA ILE A 187 6.10 10.12 20.64
C ILE A 187 6.44 10.56 22.07
N ALA A 188 6.34 11.86 22.36
CA ALA A 188 6.57 12.39 23.69
C ALA A 188 5.60 11.85 24.76
N TYR A 189 4.32 11.64 24.38
CA TYR A 189 3.34 10.98 25.24
C TYR A 189 3.71 9.51 25.51
N LYS A 190 4.12 8.78 24.47
CA LYS A 190 4.54 7.39 24.57
C LYS A 190 5.77 7.23 25.45
N ASP A 191 6.79 8.07 25.29
CA ASP A 191 8.02 7.99 26.07
C ASP A 191 7.79 8.24 27.55
N LYS A 192 6.88 9.17 27.91
CA LYS A 192 6.51 9.43 29.30
C LYS A 192 5.75 8.27 29.95
N ASN A 193 4.85 7.63 29.21
CA ASN A 193 3.99 6.58 29.78
C ASN A 193 4.61 5.16 29.70
N HIS A 194 5.66 4.96 28.90
CA HIS A 194 6.38 3.68 28.85
C HIS A 194 7.15 3.35 30.14
N GLU A 195 7.45 4.34 30.98
CA GLU A 195 8.17 4.14 32.24
C GLU A 195 7.24 3.73 33.41
N GLU A 196 5.92 3.99 33.34
CA GLU A 196 5.03 3.84 34.50
C GLU A 196 3.96 2.73 34.41
N ASN A 197 3.58 2.17 33.24
CA ASN A 197 2.69 1.00 33.20
C ASN A 197 2.77 0.20 31.88
N SER A 198 3.07 -1.09 32.01
CA SER A 198 3.18 -2.08 30.94
C SER A 198 1.82 -2.58 30.43
N SER A 199 0.97 -1.68 29.92
CA SER A 199 -0.26 -2.09 29.22
C SER A 199 -0.75 -1.12 28.15
N LEU A 200 0.05 -0.13 27.74
CA LEU A 200 -0.36 0.71 26.60
C LEU A 200 -0.20 -0.08 25.29
N PRO A 201 -1.21 -0.06 24.41
CA PRO A 201 -1.23 -0.86 23.20
C PRO A 201 0.01 -0.58 22.35
N ILE A 202 0.65 -1.68 21.99
CA ILE A 202 1.93 -1.78 21.29
C ILE A 202 1.86 -0.93 20.02
N SER A 203 2.79 0.01 19.93
CA SER A 203 2.99 0.85 18.76
C SER A 203 3.72 0.06 17.69
N MET A 204 3.17 0.00 16.47
CA MET A 204 3.84 -0.53 15.26
C MET A 204 5.10 0.27 14.84
N PHE A 205 5.58 1.18 15.69
CA PHE A 205 6.83 1.90 15.50
C PHE A 205 7.78 1.52 16.64
N SER A 206 8.75 0.66 16.33
CA SER A 206 9.83 0.31 17.26
C SER A 206 10.64 1.58 17.60
N LYS A 207 11.16 1.68 18.82
CA LYS A 207 12.18 2.69 19.17
C LYS A 207 13.37 2.52 18.20
N SER A 208 13.43 3.37 17.18
CA SER A 208 14.66 3.70 16.44
C SER A 208 15.24 4.95 17.09
N THR A 209 16.55 4.97 17.26
CA THR A 209 17.31 6.12 17.77
C THR A 209 17.07 7.34 16.88
N GLU A 210 16.43 8.37 17.45
CA GLU A 210 16.28 9.80 17.11
C GLU A 210 16.35 10.36 15.67
N GLU A 211 16.80 9.65 14.62
CA GLU A 211 17.03 10.26 13.29
C GLU A 211 16.03 9.94 12.17
N GLU A 212 15.15 8.95 12.27
CA GLU A 212 14.49 8.42 11.06
C GLU A 212 12.98 8.11 11.18
N ILE A 213 12.16 9.09 11.58
CA ILE A 213 10.80 9.20 11.02
C ILE A 213 10.71 10.53 10.27
N ARG A 214 11.34 10.55 9.08
CA ARG A 214 11.19 11.65 8.14
C ARG A 214 9.93 11.38 7.32
N TYR A 215 8.90 12.17 7.55
CA TYR A 215 7.74 12.21 6.67
C TYR A 215 8.04 13.17 5.51
N GLY A 216 7.59 12.81 4.32
CA GLY A 216 7.81 13.62 3.14
C GLY A 216 7.19 12.96 1.92
N PHE A 217 6.86 13.79 0.93
CA PHE A 217 6.50 13.31 -0.38
C PHE A 217 7.78 13.12 -1.18
N SER A 218 8.09 11.88 -1.56
CA SER A 218 9.09 11.60 -2.57
C SER A 218 8.41 11.40 -3.91
N GLN A 219 8.92 12.04 -4.96
CA GLN A 219 8.60 11.61 -6.31
C GLN A 219 9.28 10.26 -6.51
N SER A 220 8.47 9.22 -6.73
CA SER A 220 8.94 7.84 -6.86
C SER A 220 8.51 7.25 -8.19
N SER A 221 9.32 6.31 -8.69
CA SER A 221 9.01 5.61 -9.94
C SER A 221 7.84 4.64 -9.75
N ASN A 222 7.31 4.12 -10.87
CA ASN A 222 6.25 3.12 -10.79
C ASN A 222 6.77 1.84 -10.13
N LEU A 223 8.02 1.49 -10.44
CA LEU A 223 8.70 0.34 -9.90
C LEU A 223 8.86 0.45 -8.39
N GLU A 224 9.30 1.60 -7.87
CA GLU A 224 9.44 1.82 -6.42
C GLU A 224 8.11 1.67 -5.69
N LEU A 225 7.04 2.27 -6.23
CA LEU A 225 5.70 2.14 -5.63
C LEU A 225 5.22 0.69 -5.62
N THR A 226 5.44 -0.04 -6.72
CA THR A 226 5.01 -1.44 -6.84
C THR A 226 5.86 -2.36 -5.94
N HIS A 227 7.16 -2.12 -5.88
CA HIS A 227 8.09 -2.82 -4.99
C HIS A 227 7.79 -2.57 -3.51
N PHE A 228 7.44 -1.34 -3.14
CA PHE A 228 7.00 -1.00 -1.79
C PHE A 228 5.78 -1.83 -1.39
N LEU A 229 4.73 -1.87 -2.23
CA LEU A 229 3.52 -2.64 -1.94
C LEU A 229 3.78 -4.15 -1.90
N SER A 230 4.62 -4.64 -2.80
CA SER A 230 5.06 -6.05 -2.82
C SER A 230 5.84 -6.42 -1.55
N THR A 231 6.71 -5.52 -1.06
CA THR A 231 7.44 -5.70 0.20
C THR A 231 6.48 -5.68 1.38
N VAL A 232 5.52 -4.76 1.42
CA VAL A 232 4.48 -4.75 2.48
C VAL A 232 3.66 -6.04 2.45
N SER A 233 3.32 -6.56 1.27
CA SER A 233 2.61 -7.85 1.15
C SER A 233 3.38 -9.04 1.72
N GLU A 234 4.72 -8.98 1.71
CA GLU A 234 5.57 -10.04 2.26
C GLU A 234 5.60 -10.02 3.80
N PHE A 235 5.63 -8.83 4.41
CA PHE A 235 5.77 -8.69 5.87
C PHE A 235 4.46 -8.49 6.61
N LEU A 236 3.48 -7.85 5.97
CA LEU A 236 2.23 -7.36 6.56
C LEU A 236 1.07 -7.60 5.57
N PRO A 237 0.71 -8.87 5.31
CA PRO A 237 -0.30 -9.20 4.31
C PRO A 237 -1.68 -8.61 4.62
N GLU A 238 -2.02 -8.36 5.90
CA GLU A 238 -3.31 -7.75 6.26
C GLU A 238 -3.48 -6.30 5.77
N PHE A 239 -2.38 -5.61 5.45
CA PHE A 239 -2.40 -4.21 4.98
C PHE A 239 -2.73 -4.08 3.49
N ILE A 240 -2.68 -5.18 2.75
CA ILE A 240 -2.87 -5.21 1.30
C ILE A 240 -4.29 -5.65 0.98
N ASP A 241 -4.93 -4.97 0.04
CA ASP A 241 -6.25 -5.40 -0.44
C ASP A 241 -6.15 -6.72 -1.18
N SER A 242 -7.22 -7.52 -1.13
CA SER A 242 -7.32 -8.78 -1.89
C SER A 242 -7.31 -8.58 -3.41
N ASP A 243 -7.65 -7.39 -3.91
CA ASP A 243 -7.63 -7.04 -5.33
C ASP A 243 -6.33 -6.35 -5.78
N ASP A 244 -5.36 -6.19 -4.87
CA ASP A 244 -4.07 -5.62 -5.23
C ASP A 244 -3.26 -6.58 -6.11
N THR A 245 -2.67 -6.00 -7.14
CA THR A 245 -1.95 -6.73 -8.19
C THR A 245 -0.46 -6.42 -8.18
N SER A 246 0.11 -5.92 -7.06
CA SER A 246 1.53 -5.48 -7.00
C SER A 246 2.47 -6.64 -7.16
N VAL A 247 2.23 -7.68 -6.37
CA VAL A 247 2.96 -8.94 -6.41
C VAL A 247 2.96 -9.55 -7.82
N PRO A 248 1.80 -9.86 -8.44
CA PRO A 248 1.80 -10.50 -9.76
C PRO A 248 2.38 -9.60 -10.86
N ASP A 249 2.15 -8.28 -10.82
CA ASP A 249 2.75 -7.36 -11.81
C ASP A 249 4.28 -7.36 -11.73
N LEU A 250 4.83 -7.36 -10.51
CA LEU A 250 6.28 -7.34 -10.28
C LEU A 250 6.92 -8.68 -10.59
N GLU A 251 6.31 -9.79 -10.15
CA GLU A 251 6.74 -11.15 -10.50
C GLU A 251 6.81 -11.33 -12.01
N GLN A 252 5.77 -10.86 -12.73
CA GLN A 252 5.74 -10.94 -14.19
C GLN A 252 6.81 -10.05 -14.84
N ALA A 253 7.09 -8.86 -14.30
CA ALA A 253 8.15 -7.99 -14.79
C ALA A 253 9.54 -8.64 -14.62
N ILE A 254 9.82 -9.22 -13.46
CA ILE A 254 11.07 -9.95 -13.20
C ILE A 254 11.19 -11.19 -14.08
N ALA A 255 10.12 -11.97 -14.24
CA ALA A 255 10.13 -13.15 -15.10
C ALA A 255 10.40 -12.79 -16.58
N ARG A 256 9.78 -11.71 -17.09
CA ARG A 256 10.08 -11.18 -18.42
C ARG A 256 11.54 -10.75 -18.54
N PHE A 257 12.05 -10.02 -17.56
CA PHE A 257 13.43 -9.59 -17.52
C PHE A 257 14.41 -10.78 -17.57
N MET A 258 14.17 -11.84 -16.81
CA MET A 258 14.99 -13.05 -16.87
C MET A 258 14.95 -13.72 -18.24
N ALA A 259 13.76 -13.88 -18.80
CA ALA A 259 13.57 -14.50 -20.11
C ALA A 259 14.30 -13.71 -21.22
N MET A 260 14.23 -12.38 -21.21
CA MET A 260 14.90 -11.52 -22.20
C MET A 260 16.43 -11.61 -22.13
N ASN A 261 16.98 -11.93 -20.95
CA ASN A 261 18.42 -12.03 -20.73
C ASN A 261 18.93 -13.49 -20.71
N ASN A 262 18.09 -14.46 -21.09
CA ASN A 262 18.39 -15.90 -21.05
C ASN A 262 18.83 -16.40 -19.66
N LEU A 263 18.30 -15.80 -18.59
CA LEU A 263 18.62 -16.09 -17.19
C LEU A 263 17.69 -17.17 -16.60
N GLY A 264 17.47 -18.26 -17.32
CA GLY A 264 16.74 -19.44 -16.85
C GLY A 264 15.28 -19.21 -16.40
N ASP A 265 14.58 -20.31 -16.09
CA ASP A 265 13.19 -20.33 -15.64
C ASP A 265 13.07 -20.54 -14.12
N ILE A 266 13.98 -19.95 -13.34
CA ILE A 266 14.07 -20.18 -11.88
C ILE A 266 12.78 -19.78 -11.17
N MET A 267 12.17 -18.67 -11.58
CA MET A 267 10.94 -18.15 -10.98
C MET A 267 9.78 -19.15 -11.06
N PHE A 268 9.74 -20.01 -12.07
CA PHE A 268 8.71 -21.04 -12.24
C PHE A 268 8.94 -22.29 -11.39
N LYS A 269 10.14 -22.45 -10.82
CA LYS A 269 10.49 -23.58 -9.93
C LYS A 269 10.27 -23.27 -8.46
N LEU A 270 10.08 -21.99 -8.10
CA LEU A 270 9.87 -21.54 -6.73
C LEU A 270 8.40 -21.63 -6.32
N ASN A 271 8.14 -21.87 -5.03
CA ASN A 271 6.78 -21.75 -4.47
C ASN A 271 6.36 -20.27 -4.35
N ASP A 272 5.10 -20.00 -4.05
CA ASP A 272 4.55 -18.62 -4.04
C ASP A 272 5.27 -17.69 -3.05
N GLU A 273 5.58 -18.15 -1.84
CA GLU A 273 6.33 -17.35 -0.85
C GLU A 273 7.77 -17.07 -1.29
N GLN A 274 8.46 -18.08 -1.81
CA GLN A 274 9.82 -17.96 -2.32
C GLN A 274 9.88 -17.07 -3.55
N ARG A 275 8.86 -17.12 -4.42
CA ARG A 275 8.77 -16.29 -5.62
C ARG A 275 8.58 -14.82 -5.25
N LEU A 276 7.73 -14.51 -4.27
CA LEU A 276 7.58 -13.16 -3.73
C LEU A 276 8.89 -12.64 -3.13
N GLN A 277 9.54 -13.44 -2.27
CA GLN A 277 10.82 -13.07 -1.66
C GLN A 277 11.91 -12.85 -2.71
N ALA A 278 12.05 -13.76 -3.67
CA ALA A 278 13.04 -13.66 -4.74
C ALA A 278 12.80 -12.40 -5.60
N THR A 279 11.53 -12.13 -5.93
CA THR A 279 11.13 -10.93 -6.70
C THR A 279 11.51 -9.65 -5.96
N ASN A 280 11.20 -9.54 -4.67
CA ASN A 280 11.52 -8.38 -3.86
C ASN A 280 13.03 -8.17 -3.73
N LEU A 281 13.80 -9.25 -3.48
CA LEU A 281 15.26 -9.20 -3.37
C LEU A 281 15.94 -8.83 -4.69
N MET A 282 15.46 -9.37 -5.81
CA MET A 282 15.99 -9.00 -7.13
C MET A 282 15.70 -7.55 -7.46
N THR A 283 14.48 -7.08 -7.18
CA THR A 283 14.12 -5.69 -7.40
C THR A 283 14.97 -4.75 -6.53
N ASP A 284 15.21 -5.12 -5.26
CA ASP A 284 16.12 -4.41 -4.37
C ASP A 284 17.56 -4.33 -4.92
N ALA A 285 18.07 -5.44 -5.46
CA ALA A 285 19.40 -5.48 -6.07
C ALA A 285 19.48 -4.61 -7.34
N LEU A 286 18.43 -4.61 -8.17
CA LEU A 286 18.35 -3.77 -9.37
C LEU A 286 18.33 -2.28 -9.02
N ILE A 287 17.45 -1.88 -8.09
CA ILE A 287 17.32 -0.49 -7.66
C ILE A 287 18.62 0.00 -7.01
N SER A 288 19.27 -0.82 -6.19
CA SER A 288 20.50 -0.44 -5.48
C SER A 288 21.70 -0.25 -6.41
N ASN A 289 21.77 -1.00 -7.53
CA ASN A 289 22.89 -0.95 -8.46
C ASN A 289 22.73 0.10 -9.56
N VAL A 290 21.52 0.30 -10.10
CA VAL A 290 21.29 1.14 -11.29
C VAL A 290 20.38 2.35 -11.00
N GLY A 291 19.73 2.38 -9.85
CA GLY A 291 18.69 3.36 -9.54
C GLY A 291 17.32 2.96 -10.09
N ALA A 292 16.27 3.54 -9.51
CA ALA A 292 14.88 3.13 -9.75
C ALA A 292 14.39 3.36 -11.20
N GLU A 293 14.79 4.46 -11.84
CA GLU A 293 14.36 4.80 -13.20
C GLU A 293 15.03 3.88 -14.24
N CYS A 294 16.33 3.67 -14.13
CA CYS A 294 17.05 2.75 -15.00
C CYS A 294 16.63 1.29 -14.76
N ALA A 295 16.33 0.91 -13.51
CA ALA A 295 15.78 -0.42 -13.23
C ALA A 295 14.41 -0.62 -13.89
N GLU A 296 13.54 0.39 -13.91
CA GLU A 296 12.25 0.31 -14.60
C GLU A 296 12.44 0.11 -16.12
N ASN A 297 13.35 0.86 -16.75
CA ASN A 297 13.67 0.71 -18.17
C ASN A 297 14.28 -0.67 -18.50
N LEU A 298 15.13 -1.20 -17.61
CA LEU A 298 15.72 -2.53 -17.74
C LEU A 298 14.66 -3.64 -17.64
N LEU A 299 13.67 -3.49 -16.75
CA LEU A 299 12.57 -4.44 -16.60
C LEU A 299 11.59 -4.41 -17.77
N ASN A 300 11.40 -3.24 -18.38
CA ASN A 300 10.58 -3.08 -19.59
C ASN A 300 11.30 -3.58 -20.85
N GLY A 301 12.63 -3.73 -20.78
CA GLY A 301 13.46 -4.18 -21.90
C GLY A 301 13.93 -3.06 -22.83
N ASP A 302 13.79 -1.80 -22.40
CA ASP A 302 14.25 -0.62 -23.15
C ASP A 302 15.77 -0.49 -23.12
N VAL A 303 16.41 -1.05 -22.08
CA VAL A 303 17.87 -1.07 -21.90
C VAL A 303 18.35 -2.50 -21.71
N ALA A 304 19.40 -2.89 -22.43
CA ALA A 304 19.97 -4.23 -22.35
C ALA A 304 20.85 -4.39 -21.10
N LEU A 305 20.79 -5.56 -20.45
CA LEU A 305 21.64 -5.88 -19.28
C LEU A 305 23.13 -5.84 -19.60
N SER A 306 23.51 -6.00 -20.87
CA SER A 306 24.89 -5.88 -21.36
C SER A 306 25.50 -4.50 -21.16
N GLU A 307 24.68 -3.46 -20.99
CA GLU A 307 25.15 -2.10 -20.72
C GLU A 307 25.67 -1.94 -19.29
N PHE A 308 25.37 -2.90 -18.39
CA PHE A 308 25.82 -2.91 -16.99
C PHE A 308 26.62 -4.18 -16.67
N PRO A 309 27.94 -4.22 -16.96
CA PRO A 309 28.75 -5.43 -16.81
C PRO A 309 28.80 -5.98 -15.38
N GLU A 310 28.86 -5.10 -14.38
CA GLU A 310 28.96 -5.52 -12.98
C GLU A 310 27.64 -6.08 -12.46
N LEU A 311 26.50 -5.50 -12.87
CA LEU A 311 25.17 -6.04 -12.55
C LEU A 311 24.94 -7.36 -13.26
N SER A 312 25.29 -7.45 -14.54
CA SER A 312 25.18 -8.69 -15.32
C SER A 312 25.93 -9.83 -14.64
N ARG A 313 27.17 -9.58 -14.18
CA ARG A 313 27.96 -10.56 -13.43
C ARG A 313 27.28 -11.01 -12.13
N GLN A 314 26.77 -10.06 -11.33
CA GLN A 314 26.11 -10.37 -10.06
C GLN A 314 24.81 -11.16 -10.25
N VAL A 315 23.99 -10.78 -11.23
CA VAL A 315 22.72 -11.46 -11.53
C VAL A 315 22.99 -12.88 -12.03
N ILE A 316 23.95 -13.07 -12.95
CA ILE A 316 24.34 -14.39 -13.44
C ILE A 316 24.87 -15.27 -12.29
N GLU A 317 25.69 -14.71 -11.40
CA GLU A 317 26.22 -15.45 -10.24
C GLU A 317 25.14 -15.84 -9.23
N LEU A 318 24.12 -15.00 -9.02
CA LEU A 318 22.98 -15.30 -8.16
C LEU A 318 22.09 -16.41 -8.77
N VAL A 319 21.82 -16.31 -10.06
CA VAL A 319 21.05 -17.29 -10.84
C VAL A 319 21.77 -18.65 -10.83
N SER A 320 23.08 -18.69 -11.11
CA SER A 320 23.84 -19.94 -11.09
C SER A 320 23.90 -20.59 -9.70
N LYS A 321 24.10 -19.80 -8.63
CA LYS A 321 24.12 -20.31 -7.25
C LYS A 321 22.76 -20.84 -6.81
N SER A 322 21.67 -20.24 -7.28
CA SER A 322 20.31 -20.69 -6.96
C SER A 322 19.95 -21.96 -7.74
N GLU A 323 20.34 -22.09 -9.01
CA GLU A 323 20.19 -23.34 -9.77
C GLU A 323 20.94 -24.51 -9.14
N GLU A 324 22.20 -24.30 -8.72
CA GLU A 324 22.97 -25.34 -8.01
C GLU A 324 22.31 -25.78 -6.71
N LYS A 325 21.70 -24.84 -5.97
CA LYS A 325 21.04 -25.12 -4.69
C LYS A 325 19.70 -25.84 -4.89
N ILE A 326 18.93 -25.48 -5.91
CA ILE A 326 17.69 -26.18 -6.31
C ILE A 326 18.05 -27.60 -6.77
N PHE A 327 19.07 -27.77 -7.60
CA PHE A 327 19.50 -29.09 -8.09
C PHE A 327 20.00 -30.00 -6.95
N ARG A 328 20.67 -29.44 -5.93
CA ARG A 328 21.06 -30.19 -4.72
C ARG A 328 19.87 -30.57 -3.84
N LEU A 329 18.84 -29.72 -3.78
CA LEU A 329 17.60 -30.05 -3.06
C LEU A 329 16.88 -31.22 -3.74
N ASP A 330 16.77 -31.19 -5.08
CA ASP A 330 16.19 -32.28 -5.88
C ASP A 330 17.00 -33.58 -5.78
N ALA A 331 18.34 -33.50 -5.80
CA ALA A 331 19.20 -34.68 -5.66
C ALA A 331 19.05 -35.36 -4.27
N ASN A 332 18.95 -34.57 -3.21
CA ASN A 332 18.78 -35.09 -1.84
C ASN A 332 17.38 -35.67 -1.60
N THR A 333 16.33 -35.15 -2.23
CA THR A 333 14.99 -35.77 -2.21
C THR A 333 14.98 -37.10 -2.97
N PHE A 334 15.70 -37.22 -4.09
CA PHE A 334 15.82 -38.48 -4.83
C PHE A 334 16.62 -39.57 -4.07
N GLU A 335 17.70 -39.21 -3.36
CA GLU A 335 18.45 -40.18 -2.53
C GLU A 335 17.64 -40.67 -1.31
N SER A 336 16.70 -39.87 -0.80
CA SER A 336 15.80 -40.27 0.29
C SER A 336 14.66 -41.22 -0.13
N ILE A 337 14.33 -41.27 -1.43
CA ILE A 337 13.31 -42.17 -1.99
C ILE A 337 13.94 -43.50 -2.47
N GLY A 338 15.25 -43.50 -2.76
CA GLY A 338 16.02 -44.70 -3.14
C GLY A 338 16.57 -45.52 -1.96
N SER A 339 16.32 -45.10 -0.71
CA SER A 339 16.88 -45.70 0.50
C SER A 339 15.79 -46.14 1.50
N ASN A 340 14.73 -46.80 1.02
CA ASN A 340 13.77 -47.55 1.84
C ASN A 340 13.46 -48.91 1.23
#